data_AF-A0A9Q8P9S6-F1
#
_entry.id   AF-A0A9Q8P9S6-F1
#
_cell.length_a   1.000
_cell.length_b   1.000
_cell.length_c   1.000
_cell.angle_alpha   90.00
_cell.angle_beta   90.00
_cell.angle_gamma   90.00
#
_symmetry.space_group_name_H-M   'P 1'
#
loop_
_entity.id
_entity.type
_entity.pdbx_description
1 polymer ?
#
loop_
_entity_poly.entity_id
_entity_poly.type
_entity_poly.pdbx_seq_one_letter_code
_entity_poly.pdbx_strand_id
1 'polypeptide(L)'
;MASRLTSTTTFQYLPPPAECLAILLGLAEVSIFGLAGITGPVEFSRGLGLPIDAPQAASANLTTTQKTQRALSQLIAARNVQNGVLILTFALYTRDRTALGIAIASGVITTLADAFVVNWYGLKDVVAFHAIGVVNSVLIGGSLLYWKREDKFFS
;
A
#
# COMPACT_ATOMS: atom_id res chain seq x y z
N MET A 1 -48.55 18.64 -9.34
CA MET A 1 -47.70 17.48 -8.99
C MET A 1 -46.32 17.71 -9.58
N ALA A 2 -45.37 18.21 -8.79
CA ALA A 2 -44.01 18.41 -9.25
C ALA A 2 -43.29 17.05 -9.29
N SER A 3 -42.92 16.61 -10.48
CA SER A 3 -42.09 15.43 -10.69
C SER A 3 -40.74 15.64 -9.99
N ARG A 4 -40.47 14.88 -8.93
CA ARG A 4 -39.12 14.78 -8.37
C ARG A 4 -38.31 13.97 -9.36
N LEU A 5 -37.58 14.66 -10.24
CA LEU A 5 -36.46 14.07 -10.97
C LEU A 5 -35.39 13.72 -9.94
N THR A 6 -35.47 12.51 -9.38
CA THR A 6 -34.36 11.90 -8.67
C THR A 6 -33.24 11.74 -9.71
N SER A 7 -32.29 12.67 -9.68
CA SER A 7 -31.02 12.52 -10.39
C SER A 7 -30.32 11.31 -9.76
N THR A 8 -30.59 10.11 -10.28
CA THR A 8 -29.86 8.89 -9.95
C THR A 8 -28.51 9.01 -10.64
N THR A 9 -27.58 9.68 -9.96
CA THR A 9 -26.21 9.82 -10.43
C THR A 9 -25.53 8.44 -10.38
N THR A 10 -24.61 8.18 -11.31
CA THR A 10 -23.78 6.95 -11.37
C THR A 10 -23.03 6.65 -10.07
N PHE A 11 -22.86 7.67 -9.21
CA PHE A 11 -22.28 7.55 -7.87
C PHE A 11 -23.06 6.66 -6.90
N GLN A 12 -24.35 6.38 -7.15
CA GLN A 12 -25.12 5.46 -6.31
C GLN A 12 -24.67 3.99 -6.42
N TYR A 13 -24.00 3.61 -7.51
CA TYR A 13 -23.52 2.25 -7.74
C TYR A 13 -22.03 2.07 -7.43
N LEU A 14 -21.31 3.17 -7.17
CA LEU A 14 -19.90 3.12 -6.82
C LEU A 14 -19.74 2.83 -5.31
N PRO A 15 -18.68 2.12 -4.92
CA PRO A 15 -18.30 2.04 -3.52
C PRO A 15 -18.10 3.44 -2.95
N PRO A 16 -18.37 3.65 -1.64
CA PRO A 16 -17.99 4.88 -0.96
C PRO A 16 -16.53 5.26 -1.26
N PRO A 17 -16.19 6.56 -1.34
CA PRO A 17 -14.85 7.00 -1.76
C PRO A 17 -13.68 6.34 -1.02
N ALA A 18 -13.85 6.05 0.27
CA ALA A 18 -12.84 5.36 1.09
C ALA A 18 -12.60 3.90 0.64
N GLU A 19 -13.63 3.19 0.19
CA GLU A 19 -13.50 1.84 -0.37
C GLU A 19 -12.83 1.87 -1.75
N CYS A 20 -13.11 2.88 -2.57
CA CYS A 20 -12.40 3.10 -3.83
C CYS A 20 -10.90 3.35 -3.61
N LEU A 21 -10.55 4.19 -2.63
CA LEU A 21 -9.15 4.43 -2.25
C LEU A 21 -8.47 3.17 -1.72
N ALA A 22 -9.18 2.36 -0.94
CA ALA A 22 -8.69 1.07 -0.46
C ALA A 22 -8.40 0.09 -1.62
N ILE A 23 -9.27 0.03 -2.63
CA ILE A 23 -9.05 -0.77 -3.84
C ILE A 23 -7.81 -0.28 -4.59
N LEU A 24 -7.67 1.03 -4.80
CA LEU A 24 -6.49 1.61 -5.45
C LEU A 24 -5.20 1.30 -4.68
N LEU A 25 -5.25 1.39 -3.35
CA LEU A 25 -4.13 1.02 -2.48
C LEU A 25 -3.78 -0.47 -2.62
N GLY A 26 -4.78 -1.36 -2.55
CA GLY A 26 -4.57 -2.79 -2.74
C GLY A 26 -3.98 -3.14 -4.12
N LEU A 27 -4.42 -2.44 -5.18
CA LEU A 27 -3.84 -2.58 -6.52
C LEU A 27 -2.40 -2.10 -6.57
N ALA A 28 -2.08 -0.96 -5.95
CA ALA A 28 -0.70 -0.43 -5.90
C ALA A 28 0.25 -1.35 -5.10
N GLU A 29 -0.21 -1.89 -3.97
CA GLU A 29 0.50 -2.88 -3.15
C GLU A 29 0.85 -4.14 -3.94
N VAL A 30 -0.11 -4.70 -4.69
CA VAL A 30 0.14 -5.88 -5.52
C VAL A 30 1.06 -5.55 -6.70
N SER A 31 0.82 -4.45 -7.41
CA SER A 31 1.50 -4.15 -8.67
C SER A 31 2.86 -3.46 -8.48
N ILE A 32 2.83 -2.21 -8.03
CA ILE A 32 4.00 -1.32 -7.94
C ILE A 32 4.93 -1.77 -6.82
N PHE A 33 4.39 -2.07 -5.64
CA PHE A 33 5.22 -2.40 -4.48
C PHE A 33 5.52 -3.89 -4.35
N GLY A 34 4.72 -4.74 -5.01
CA GLY A 34 4.83 -6.18 -4.96
C GLY A 34 5.50 -6.78 -6.20
N LEU A 35 4.75 -6.93 -7.29
CA LEU A 35 5.23 -7.57 -8.51
C LEU A 35 6.42 -6.85 -9.15
N ALA A 36 6.41 -5.52 -9.21
CA ALA A 36 7.55 -4.75 -9.71
C ALA A 36 8.78 -4.89 -8.78
N GLY A 37 8.57 -5.02 -7.46
CA GLY A 37 9.66 -5.27 -6.50
C GLY A 37 10.27 -6.67 -6.63
N ILE A 38 9.46 -7.69 -6.92
CA ILE A 38 9.93 -9.07 -7.15
C ILE A 38 10.74 -9.16 -8.45
N THR A 39 10.25 -8.52 -9.51
CA THR A 39 10.85 -8.56 -10.86
C THR A 39 12.05 -7.61 -11.01
N GLY A 40 12.04 -6.47 -10.33
CA GLY A 40 13.09 -5.43 -10.36
C GLY A 40 13.67 -5.11 -8.98
N PRO A 41 14.29 -6.07 -8.27
CA PRO A 41 14.70 -5.88 -6.88
C PRO A 41 15.79 -4.82 -6.69
N VAL A 42 16.64 -4.58 -7.69
CA VAL A 42 17.69 -3.54 -7.61
C VAL A 42 17.07 -2.15 -7.55
N GLU A 43 16.15 -1.83 -8.46
CA GLU A 43 15.47 -0.53 -8.47
C GLU A 43 14.55 -0.37 -7.26
N PHE A 44 13.84 -1.43 -6.88
CA PHE A 44 13.00 -1.44 -5.69
C PHE A 44 13.81 -1.19 -4.40
N SER A 45 14.99 -1.79 -4.28
CA SER A 45 15.87 -1.62 -3.12
C SER A 45 16.36 -0.18 -2.95
N ARG A 46 16.49 0.60 -4.04
CA ARG A 46 16.81 2.03 -3.97
C ARG A 46 15.68 2.83 -3.33
N GLY A 47 14.43 2.50 -3.65
CA GLY A 47 13.24 3.11 -3.03
C GLY A 47 13.13 2.80 -1.53
N LEU A 48 13.67 1.66 -1.09
CA LEU A 48 13.76 1.27 0.32
C LEU A 48 14.96 1.87 1.06
N GLY A 49 15.83 2.63 0.38
CA GLY A 49 17.07 3.15 0.97
C GLY A 49 18.13 2.08 1.24
N LEU A 50 18.00 0.90 0.64
CA LEU A 50 18.92 -0.23 0.76
C LEU A 50 19.50 -0.58 -0.62
N PRO A 51 20.24 0.33 -1.29
CA PRO A 51 20.70 0.09 -2.65
C PRO A 51 21.58 -1.16 -2.71
N ILE A 52 21.15 -2.14 -3.51
CA ILE A 52 21.98 -3.30 -3.84
C ILE A 52 23.01 -2.84 -4.87
N ASP A 53 24.29 -2.96 -4.56
CA ASP A 53 25.35 -2.71 -5.54
C ASP A 53 25.16 -3.63 -6.75
N ALA A 54 24.98 -3.03 -7.93
CA ALA A 54 24.87 -3.80 -9.17
C ALA A 54 26.19 -4.54 -9.42
N PRO A 55 26.15 -5.81 -9.88
CA PRO A 55 27.37 -6.54 -10.20
C PRO A 55 28.15 -5.78 -11.28
N GLN A 56 29.46 -5.54 -11.05
CA GLN A 56 30.34 -4.79 -11.95
C GLN A 56 30.46 -5.41 -13.37
N ALA A 57 30.04 -6.66 -13.54
CA ALA A 57 29.93 -7.33 -14.83
C ALA A 57 28.69 -8.24 -14.86
N ALA A 58 28.04 -8.37 -16.03
CA ALA A 58 26.85 -9.20 -16.24
C ALA A 58 27.05 -10.69 -15.87
N SER A 59 28.31 -11.14 -15.78
CA SER A 59 28.73 -12.52 -15.47
C SER A 59 29.29 -12.70 -14.06
N ALA A 60 29.37 -11.63 -13.25
CA ALA A 60 29.95 -11.71 -11.91
C ALA A 60 28.97 -12.40 -10.95
N ASN A 61 29.44 -13.45 -10.28
CA ASN A 61 28.68 -14.08 -9.20
C ASN A 61 28.41 -13.06 -8.09
N LEU A 62 27.13 -12.87 -7.76
CA LEU A 62 26.73 -12.02 -6.64
C LEU A 62 27.41 -12.52 -5.35
N THR A 63 27.98 -11.59 -4.58
CA THR A 63 28.47 -11.86 -3.23
C THR A 63 27.33 -12.38 -2.34
N THR A 64 27.66 -13.11 -1.28
CA THR A 64 26.65 -13.56 -0.31
C THR A 64 25.84 -12.39 0.25
N THR A 65 26.49 -11.26 0.51
CA THR A 65 25.83 -10.02 0.97
C THR A 65 24.81 -9.50 -0.04
N GLN A 66 25.17 -9.41 -1.32
CA GLN A 66 24.24 -8.98 -2.38
C GLN A 66 23.08 -9.96 -2.57
N LYS A 67 23.33 -11.28 -2.46
CA LYS A 67 22.27 -12.30 -2.49
C LYS A 67 21.29 -12.13 -1.33
N THR A 68 21.80 -11.88 -0.12
CA THR A 68 20.97 -11.65 1.07
C THR A 68 20.16 -10.36 0.95
N GLN A 69 20.76 -9.25 0.53
CA GLN A 69 20.03 -7.98 0.33
C GLN A 69 18.95 -8.12 -0.75
N ARG A 70 19.26 -8.79 -1.86
CA ARG A 70 18.29 -9.10 -2.91
C ARG A 70 17.13 -9.94 -2.37
N ALA A 71 17.43 -11.01 -1.65
CA ALA A 71 16.40 -11.86 -1.04
C ALA A 71 15.51 -11.07 -0.07
N LEU A 72 16.10 -10.22 0.79
CA LEU A 72 15.35 -9.36 1.70
C LEU A 72 14.45 -8.37 0.96
N SER A 73 14.94 -7.72 -0.09
CA SER A 73 14.12 -6.80 -0.90
C SER A 73 12.94 -7.51 -1.57
N GLN A 74 13.15 -8.73 -2.08
CA GLN A 74 12.10 -9.53 -2.70
C GLN A 74 11.10 -10.06 -1.67
N LEU A 75 11.54 -10.37 -0.44
CA LEU A 75 10.66 -10.73 0.66
C LEU A 75 9.76 -9.57 1.09
N ILE A 76 10.30 -8.34 1.15
CA ILE A 76 9.51 -7.14 1.39
C ILE A 76 8.47 -6.97 0.30
N ALA A 77 8.86 -7.12 -0.97
CA ALA A 77 7.92 -7.05 -2.09
C ALA A 77 6.84 -8.15 -2.02
N ALA A 78 7.21 -9.39 -1.67
CA ALA A 78 6.24 -10.47 -1.47
C ALA A 78 5.24 -10.19 -0.34
N ARG A 79 5.68 -9.51 0.73
CA ARG A 79 4.80 -9.06 1.81
C ARG A 79 3.79 -8.01 1.32
N ASN A 80 4.21 -7.10 0.45
CA ASN A 80 3.32 -6.12 -0.17
C ASN A 80 2.27 -6.80 -1.08
N VAL A 81 2.66 -7.84 -1.84
CA VAL A 81 1.69 -8.67 -2.59
C VAL A 81 0.66 -9.30 -1.65
N GLN A 82 1.12 -9.93 -0.57
CA GLN A 82 0.22 -10.57 0.40
C GLN A 82 -0.76 -9.56 1.02
N ASN A 83 -0.25 -8.40 1.46
CA ASN A 83 -1.07 -7.33 2.03
C ASN A 83 -2.08 -6.78 1.02
N GLY A 84 -1.64 -6.49 -0.21
CA GLY A 84 -2.50 -6.00 -1.27
C GLY A 84 -3.61 -6.98 -1.65
N VAL A 85 -3.31 -8.28 -1.75
CA VAL A 85 -4.33 -9.32 -1.98
C VAL A 85 -5.35 -9.37 -0.85
N LEU A 86 -4.91 -9.23 0.40
CA LEU A 86 -5.79 -9.23 1.56
C LEU A 86 -6.71 -7.98 1.59
N ILE A 87 -6.17 -6.81 1.28
CA ILE A 87 -6.95 -5.57 1.10
C ILE A 87 -7.99 -5.74 -0.01
N LEU A 88 -7.59 -6.25 -1.18
CA LEU A 88 -8.50 -6.48 -2.31
C LEU A 88 -9.57 -7.53 -1.99
N THR A 89 -9.23 -8.55 -1.21
CA THR A 89 -10.20 -9.56 -0.75
C THR A 89 -11.26 -8.91 0.13
N PHE A 90 -10.86 -8.08 1.09
CA PHE A 90 -11.82 -7.39 1.95
C PHE A 90 -12.63 -6.33 1.20
N ALA A 91 -12.04 -5.65 0.23
CA ALA A 91 -12.73 -4.60 -0.53
C ALA A 91 -13.68 -5.17 -1.60
N LEU A 92 -13.28 -6.20 -2.35
CA LEU A 92 -14.02 -6.67 -3.52
C LEU A 92 -14.87 -7.91 -3.22
N TYR A 93 -14.35 -8.86 -2.43
CA TYR A 93 -14.97 -10.15 -2.20
C TYR A 93 -15.86 -10.16 -0.96
N THR A 94 -15.30 -9.93 0.23
CA THR A 94 -16.10 -9.95 1.47
C THR A 94 -16.91 -8.68 1.64
N ARG A 95 -16.45 -7.56 1.06
CA ARG A 95 -17.04 -6.22 1.18
C ARG A 95 -17.28 -5.80 2.63
N ASP A 96 -16.42 -6.27 3.54
CA ASP A 96 -16.46 -5.90 4.95
C ASP A 96 -15.56 -4.69 5.19
N ARG A 97 -16.21 -3.54 5.37
CA ARG A 97 -15.54 -2.25 5.60
C ARG A 97 -14.72 -2.23 6.89
N THR A 98 -15.16 -2.93 7.93
CA THR A 98 -14.45 -2.93 9.22
C THR A 98 -13.17 -3.74 9.10
N ALA A 99 -13.26 -4.94 8.52
CA ALA A 99 -12.09 -5.76 8.23
C ALA A 99 -11.13 -5.06 7.27
N LEU A 100 -11.64 -4.36 6.25
CA LEU A 100 -10.85 -3.55 5.32
C LEU A 100 -10.12 -2.40 6.02
N GLY A 101 -10.81 -1.69 6.91
CA GLY A 101 -10.24 -0.62 7.71
C GLY A 101 -9.14 -1.11 8.65
N ILE A 102 -9.35 -2.25 9.31
CA ILE A 102 -8.35 -2.90 10.18
C ILE A 102 -7.13 -3.36 9.36
N ALA A 103 -7.36 -3.96 8.18
CA ALA A 103 -6.28 -4.40 7.30
C ALA A 103 -5.39 -3.21 6.89
N ILE A 104 -5.99 -2.10 6.45
CA ILE A 104 -5.25 -0.90 6.06
C ILE A 104 -4.57 -0.25 7.27
N ALA A 105 -5.24 -0.17 8.41
CA ALA A 105 -4.68 0.39 9.64
C ALA A 105 -3.51 -0.43 10.17
N SER A 106 -3.53 -1.76 10.04
CA SER A 106 -2.38 -2.61 10.40
C SER A 106 -1.18 -2.41 9.47
N GLY A 107 -1.42 -2.04 8.20
CA GLY A 107 -0.39 -1.60 7.27
C GLY A 107 0.38 -0.37 7.75
N VAL A 108 -0.32 0.60 8.39
CA VAL A 108 0.29 1.81 8.99
C VAL A 108 1.39 1.46 9.98
N ILE A 109 1.19 0.42 10.80
CA ILE A 109 2.17 -0.01 11.82
C ILE A 109 3.48 -0.42 11.14
N THR A 110 3.39 -1.09 9.99
CA THR A 110 4.56 -1.52 9.21
C THR A 110 5.28 -0.32 8.60
N THR A 111 4.55 0.62 8.00
CA THR A 111 5.15 1.83 7.41
C THR A 111 5.77 2.76 8.46
N LEU A 112 5.20 2.82 9.67
CA LEU A 112 5.79 3.53 10.82
C LEU A 112 7.09 2.87 11.27
N ALA A 113 7.13 1.54 11.33
CA ALA A 113 8.34 0.80 11.66
C ALA A 113 9.44 1.05 10.61
N ASP A 114 9.09 1.04 9.32
CA ASP A 114 10.03 1.33 8.23
C ASP A 114 10.56 2.76 8.33
N ALA A 115 9.70 3.75 8.55
CA ALA A 115 10.12 5.14 8.74
C ALA A 115 11.04 5.31 9.96
N PHE A 116 10.77 4.61 11.07
CA PHE A 116 11.61 4.63 12.26
C PHE A 116 12.99 4.01 12.00
N VAL A 117 13.04 2.85 11.34
CA VAL A 117 14.28 2.16 10.97
C VAL A 117 15.12 3.04 10.04
N VAL A 118 14.53 3.56 8.96
CA VAL A 118 15.23 4.41 7.99
C VAL A 118 15.77 5.69 8.65
N ASN A 119 15.00 6.31 9.55
CA ASN A 119 15.43 7.48 10.31
C ASN A 119 16.58 7.14 11.29
N TRP A 120 16.51 5.99 11.96
CA TRP A 120 17.57 5.53 12.87
C TRP A 120 18.91 5.32 12.15
N TYR A 121 18.87 4.85 10.91
CA TYR A 121 20.05 4.67 10.06
C TYR A 121 20.46 5.94 9.28
N GLY A 122 19.82 7.09 9.52
CA GLY A 122 20.23 8.40 8.98
C GLY A 122 19.86 8.65 7.52
N LEU A 123 19.02 7.82 6.92
CA LEU A 123 18.60 7.90 5.51
C LEU A 123 17.44 8.89 5.31
N LYS A 124 17.66 10.16 5.66
CA LYS A 124 16.61 11.20 5.74
C LYS A 124 15.86 11.45 4.44
N ASP A 125 16.50 11.25 3.29
CA ASP A 125 15.89 11.48 1.97
C ASP A 125 14.80 10.45 1.63
N VAL A 126 14.84 9.26 2.25
CA VAL A 126 13.89 8.16 2.03
C VAL A 126 12.73 8.21 3.04
N VAL A 127 12.95 8.83 4.20
CA VAL A 127 11.94 8.98 5.28
C VAL A 127 10.71 9.76 4.80
N ALA A 128 10.88 10.75 3.93
CA ALA A 128 9.77 11.58 3.44
C ALA A 128 8.73 10.77 2.64
N PHE A 129 9.16 9.82 1.81
CA PHE A 129 8.27 8.95 1.05
C PHE A 129 7.50 7.98 1.95
N HIS A 130 8.13 7.49 3.02
CA HIS A 130 7.50 6.60 3.99
C HIS A 130 6.48 7.35 4.87
N ALA A 131 6.76 8.60 5.22
CA ALA A 131 5.84 9.46 5.97
C ALA A 131 4.54 9.76 5.20
N ILE A 132 4.62 9.96 3.87
CA ILE A 132 3.43 10.13 3.02
C ILE A 132 2.58 8.85 3.01
N GLY A 133 3.22 7.68 2.95
CA GLY A 133 2.55 6.38 3.07
C GLY A 133 1.82 6.22 4.40
N VAL A 134 2.45 6.58 5.51
CA VAL A 134 1.84 6.56 6.85
C VAL A 134 0.60 7.46 6.91
N VAL A 135 0.70 8.70 6.44
CA VAL A 135 -0.41 9.66 6.49
C VAL A 135 -1.58 9.19 5.64
N ASN A 136 -1.33 8.69 4.43
CA ASN A 136 -2.38 8.16 3.55
C ASN A 136 -3.07 6.93 4.15
N SER A 137 -2.30 5.99 4.73
CA SER A 137 -2.86 4.79 5.33
C SER A 137 -3.65 5.08 6.62
N VAL A 138 -3.23 6.07 7.42
CA VAL A 138 -4.00 6.54 8.60
C VAL A 138 -5.29 7.22 8.16
N LEU A 139 -5.24 8.09 7.15
CA LEU A 139 -6.42 8.79 6.66
C LEU A 139 -7.43 7.82 6.03
N ILE A 140 -6.96 6.89 5.19
CA ILE A 140 -7.83 5.90 4.54
C ILE A 140 -8.38 4.91 5.58
N GLY A 141 -7.52 4.28 6.39
CA GLY A 141 -7.94 3.33 7.43
C GLY A 141 -8.84 3.98 8.48
N GLY A 142 -8.49 5.18 8.95
CA GLY A 142 -9.31 5.97 9.85
C GLY A 142 -10.66 6.35 9.25
N SER A 143 -10.70 6.73 7.97
CA SER A 143 -11.96 7.06 7.29
C SER A 143 -12.89 5.85 7.12
N LEU A 144 -12.31 4.66 6.90
CA LEU A 144 -13.07 3.41 6.80
C LEU A 144 -13.66 2.98 8.14
N LEU A 145 -12.94 3.21 9.25
CA LEU A 145 -13.37 2.85 10.59
C LEU A 145 -14.31 3.88 11.23
N TYR A 146 -14.12 5.17 10.94
CA TYR A 146 -14.86 6.26 11.58
C TYR A 146 -16.18 6.59 10.88
N TRP A 147 -16.19 6.75 9.55
CA TRP A 147 -17.42 6.99 8.80
C TRP A 147 -18.13 5.70 8.47
N LYS A 148 -19.44 5.66 8.66
CA LYS A 148 -20.29 4.54 8.25
C LYS A 148 -20.82 4.76 6.83
N ARG A 149 -21.21 3.66 6.17
CA ARG A 149 -21.86 3.70 4.85
C ARG A 149 -23.15 4.52 4.84
N GLU A 150 -23.75 4.71 6.02
CA GLU A 150 -25.07 5.30 6.22
C GLU A 150 -25.00 6.74 6.77
N ASP A 151 -23.79 7.29 6.89
CA ASP A 151 -23.63 8.68 7.34
C ASP A 151 -24.10 9.65 6.26
N LYS A 152 -24.96 10.59 6.67
CA LYS A 152 -25.73 11.55 5.85
C LYS A 152 -24.91 12.45 4.92
N PHE A 153 -23.58 12.35 4.94
CA PHE A 153 -22.72 13.09 4.02
C PHE A 153 -22.78 12.53 2.58
N PHE A 154 -23.30 11.30 2.39
CA PHE A 154 -23.35 10.62 1.09
C PHE A 154 -24.75 10.12 0.67
N SER A 155 -25.85 10.53 1.35
CA SER A 155 -27.23 10.20 0.97
C SER A 155 -27.93 11.32 0.21
#